data_AF-A0A0F8Y9U4-F1
#
_entry.id   AF-A0A0F8Y9U4-F1
#
_cell.length_a   1.000
_cell.length_b   1.000
_cell.length_c   1.000
_cell.angle_alpha   90.00
_cell.angle_beta   90.00
_cell.angle_gamma   90.00
#
_symmetry.space_group_name_H-M   'P 1'
#
loop_
_entity.id
_entity.type
_entity.pdbx_description
1 polymer ?
#
loop_
_entity_poly.entity_id
_entity_poly.type
_entity_poly.pdbx_seq_one_letter_code
_entity_poly.pdbx_strand_id
1 'polypeptide(L)'
;MDDRWKIYYKTSPEVILERQLTEDWTEEKRDASLKFLKDQEETITRLEFSQEYLGLFMDEVSQWFPDELTRSCMTLQRPNAINKNADTALGLDVARMGDDDSAYEILELRGDHLYHV
;
A
#
# COMPACT_ATOMS: atom_id res chain seq x y z
N MET A 1 25.28 9.53 -0.40
CA MET A 1 23.93 9.88 -0.85
C MET A 1 23.53 11.14 -0.11
N ASP A 2 22.88 12.08 -0.80
CA ASP A 2 22.48 13.36 -0.24
C ASP A 2 21.26 13.15 0.67
N ASP A 3 21.38 13.43 1.98
CA ASP A 3 20.33 13.18 2.98
C ASP A 3 19.07 14.06 2.78
N ARG A 4 19.08 14.98 1.80
CA ARG A 4 17.95 15.87 1.46
C ARG A 4 16.63 15.16 1.15
N TRP A 5 16.66 13.88 0.77
CA TRP A 5 15.44 13.10 0.42
C TRP A 5 15.12 11.99 1.42
N LYS A 6 15.77 11.99 2.59
CA LYS A 6 15.54 10.96 3.60
C LYS A 6 14.21 11.23 4.31
N ILE A 7 13.23 10.38 4.05
CA ILE A 7 11.94 10.39 4.74
C ILE A 7 12.12 9.68 6.09
N TYR A 8 11.75 10.34 7.17
CA TYR A 8 11.77 9.77 8.52
C TYR A 8 10.34 9.34 8.87
N TYR A 9 10.04 8.07 8.61
CA TYR A 9 8.77 7.47 8.99
C TYR A 9 8.84 7.01 10.45
N LYS A 10 7.88 7.45 11.27
CA LYS A 10 7.75 7.07 12.69
C LYS A 10 6.27 6.92 13.02
N THR A 11 5.91 5.79 13.61
CA THR A 11 4.52 5.50 14.00
C THR A 11 4.25 5.86 15.46
N SER A 12 2.99 6.08 15.83
CA SER A 12 2.62 6.30 17.24
C SER A 12 3.04 5.15 18.17
N PRO A 13 2.83 3.85 17.83
CA PRO A 13 3.36 2.74 18.64
C PRO A 13 4.88 2.81 18.85
N GLU A 14 5.63 3.08 17.77
CA GLU A 14 7.09 3.16 17.81
C GLU A 14 7.55 4.33 18.70
N VAL A 15 6.95 5.51 18.56
CA VAL A 15 7.27 6.66 19.40
C VAL A 15 6.96 6.40 20.86
N ILE A 16 5.82 5.78 21.18
CA ILE A 16 5.44 5.50 22.58
C ILE A 16 6.43 4.53 23.23
N LEU A 17 6.89 3.52 22.49
CA LEU A 17 7.81 2.49 23.01
C LEU A 17 9.27 2.96 23.07
N GLU A 18 9.76 3.63 22.04
CA GLU A 18 11.17 4.00 21.90
C GLU A 18 11.53 5.30 22.62
N ARG A 19 10.55 6.16 22.91
CA ARG A 19 10.79 7.44 23.58
C ARG A 19 11.39 7.20 24.97
N GLN A 20 12.57 7.79 25.19
CA GLN A 20 13.25 7.75 26.47
C GLN A 20 12.38 8.36 27.57
N LEU A 21 12.37 7.71 28.74
CA LEU A 21 11.65 8.19 29.90
C LEU A 21 12.30 9.47 30.43
N THR A 22 11.47 10.44 30.79
CA THR A 22 11.88 11.71 31.38
C THR A 22 11.00 12.01 32.58
N GLU A 23 11.28 13.11 33.30
CA GLU A 23 10.42 13.58 34.39
C GLU A 23 8.98 13.85 33.91
N ASP A 24 8.81 14.26 32.66
CA ASP A 24 7.51 14.50 32.03
C ASP A 24 6.93 13.28 31.31
N TRP A 25 7.78 12.39 30.79
CA TRP A 25 7.39 11.14 30.12
C TRP A 25 7.73 9.94 31.01
N THR A 26 6.87 9.70 31.98
CA THR A 26 7.05 8.61 32.95
C THR A 26 6.60 7.27 32.40
N GLU A 27 7.00 6.19 33.07
CA GLU A 27 6.53 4.83 32.75
C GLU A 27 5.01 4.72 32.83
N GLU A 28 4.38 5.32 33.84
CA GLU A 28 2.92 5.36 33.98
C GLU A 28 2.23 6.02 32.77
N LYS A 29 2.78 7.13 32.26
CA LYS A 29 2.25 7.83 31.08
C LYS A 29 2.43 7.01 29.81
N ARG A 30 3.56 6.32 29.67
CA ARG A 30 3.80 5.39 28.56
C ARG A 30 2.76 4.27 28.56
N ASP A 31 2.55 3.63 29.71
CA ASP A 31 1.61 2.51 29.84
C ASP A 31 0.15 2.97 29.61
N ALA A 32 -0.20 4.15 30.12
CA ALA A 32 -1.50 4.76 29.85
C ALA A 32 -1.70 5.07 28.35
N SER A 33 -0.65 5.54 27.66
CA SER A 33 -0.69 5.83 26.23
C SER A 33 -0.81 4.56 25.39
N LEU A 34 -0.12 3.47 25.77
CA LEU A 34 -0.28 2.16 25.13
C LEU A 34 -1.70 1.61 25.31
N LYS A 35 -2.26 1.76 26.51
CA LYS A 35 -3.64 1.35 26.77
C LYS A 35 -4.63 2.15 25.92
N PHE A 36 -4.45 3.47 25.83
CA PHE A 36 -5.26 4.32 24.97
C PHE A 36 -5.14 3.89 23.50
N LEU A 37 -3.93 3.65 23.00
CA LEU A 37 -3.72 3.25 21.61
C LEU A 37 -4.45 1.94 21.28
N LYS A 38 -4.40 0.96 22.18
CA LYS A 38 -5.12 -0.30 22.04
C LYS A 38 -6.64 -0.11 22.03
N ASP A 39 -7.15 0.74 22.92
CA ASP A 39 -8.59 1.08 22.96
C ASP A 39 -9.04 1.76 21.66
N GLN A 40 -8.20 2.62 21.09
CA GLN A 40 -8.46 3.23 19.79
C GLN A 40 -8.46 2.20 18.65
N GLU A 41 -7.48 1.30 18.60
CA GLU A 41 -7.39 0.22 17.61
C GLU A 41 -8.65 -0.67 17.61
N GLU A 42 -9.26 -0.90 18.78
CA GLU A 42 -10.48 -1.68 18.92
C GLU A 42 -11.77 -0.89 18.59
N THR A 43 -11.72 0.45 18.70
CA THR A 43 -12.91 1.32 18.59
C THR A 43 -13.11 1.92 17.20
N ILE A 44 -12.03 2.35 16.55
CA ILE A 44 -12.10 3.04 15.25
C ILE A 44 -11.88 2.07 14.10
N THR A 45 -12.20 2.48 12.88
CA THR A 45 -11.96 1.63 11.71
C THR A 45 -10.47 1.46 11.45
N ARG A 46 -10.09 0.34 10.82
CA ARG A 46 -8.70 0.10 10.39
C ARG A 46 -8.13 1.28 9.60
N LEU A 47 -8.93 1.88 8.73
CA LEU A 47 -8.53 3.00 7.88
C LEU A 47 -8.17 4.24 8.72
N GLU A 48 -9.05 4.62 9.65
CA GLU A 48 -8.85 5.74 10.55
C GLU A 48 -7.62 5.50 11.44
N PHE A 49 -7.45 4.28 11.96
CA PHE A 49 -6.27 3.93 12.76
C PHE A 49 -4.97 4.01 11.96
N SER A 50 -4.97 3.47 10.74
CA SER A 50 -3.81 3.52 9.83
C SER A 50 -3.40 4.95 9.48
N GLN A 51 -4.37 5.85 9.29
CA GLN A 51 -4.10 7.26 9.01
C GLN A 51 -3.59 8.00 10.26
N GLU A 52 -4.32 7.93 11.36
CA GLU A 52 -4.06 8.74 12.56
C GLU A 52 -2.83 8.27 13.34
N TYR A 53 -2.64 6.96 13.47
CA TYR A 53 -1.62 6.40 14.37
C TYR A 53 -0.44 5.76 13.64
N LEU A 54 -0.63 5.24 12.43
CA LEU A 54 0.45 4.67 11.64
C LEU A 54 1.04 5.68 10.64
N GLY A 55 0.30 6.73 10.26
CA GLY A 55 0.78 7.72 9.29
C GLY A 55 0.84 7.16 7.87
N LEU A 56 0.03 6.13 7.58
CA LEU A 56 -0.08 5.55 6.24
C LEU A 56 -0.91 6.47 5.34
N PHE A 57 -0.51 6.59 4.07
CA PHE A 57 -1.31 7.34 3.11
C PHE A 57 -2.60 6.58 2.82
N MET A 58 -3.73 7.29 2.77
CA MET A 58 -5.04 6.68 2.56
C MET A 58 -5.11 5.85 1.27
N ASP A 59 -4.37 6.25 0.23
CA ASP A 59 -4.30 5.54 -1.05
C ASP A 59 -3.61 4.18 -0.93
N GLU A 60 -2.70 4.00 0.05
CA GLU A 60 -2.02 2.73 0.32
C GLU A 60 -2.89 1.78 1.16
N VAL A 61 -3.85 2.31 1.91
CA VAL A 61 -4.70 1.53 2.84
C VAL A 61 -6.05 1.17 2.21
N SER A 62 -6.50 1.94 1.21
CA SER A 62 -7.80 1.77 0.58
C SER A 62 -7.72 0.87 -0.64
N GLN A 63 -8.39 -0.28 -0.59
CA GLN A 63 -8.71 -1.03 -1.80
C GLN A 63 -9.97 -0.45 -2.44
N TRP A 64 -9.82 0.16 -3.62
CA TRP A 64 -10.93 0.82 -4.33
C TRP A 64 -11.85 -0.19 -5.03
N PHE A 65 -11.28 -1.28 -5.55
CA PHE A 65 -12.01 -2.33 -6.25
C PHE A 65 -11.90 -3.65 -5.49
N PRO A 66 -13.02 -4.24 -5.02
CA PRO A 66 -12.99 -5.52 -4.35
C PRO A 66 -12.39 -6.62 -5.23
N ASP A 67 -11.67 -7.55 -4.61
CA ASP A 67 -11.07 -8.71 -5.29
C ASP A 67 -12.07 -9.49 -6.15
N GLU A 68 -13.30 -9.66 -5.66
CA GLU A 68 -14.35 -10.38 -6.38
C GLU A 68 -14.70 -9.69 -7.70
N LEU A 69 -14.81 -8.35 -7.69
CA LEU A 69 -15.06 -7.57 -8.90
C LEU A 69 -13.88 -7.72 -9.86
N THR A 70 -12.65 -7.53 -9.38
CA THR A 70 -11.43 -7.66 -10.21
C THR A 70 -11.37 -9.05 -10.87
N ARG A 71 -11.58 -10.12 -10.10
CA ARG A 71 -11.58 -11.50 -10.61
C ARG A 71 -12.70 -11.74 -11.63
N SER A 72 -13.88 -11.17 -11.41
CA SER A 72 -15.00 -11.31 -12.35
C SER A 72 -14.71 -10.68 -13.73
N CYS A 73 -13.82 -9.68 -13.78
CA CYS A 73 -13.39 -9.04 -15.03
C CYS A 73 -12.27 -9.81 -15.76
N MET A 74 -11.53 -10.69 -15.08
CA MET A 74 -10.42 -11.49 -15.64
C MET A 74 -10.94 -12.66 -16.50
N THR A 75 -11.64 -12.33 -17.58
CA THR A 75 -12.35 -13.29 -18.45
C THR A 75 -11.54 -13.72 -19.67
N LEU A 76 -10.45 -13.02 -19.98
CA LEU A 76 -9.63 -13.28 -21.16
C LEU A 76 -8.71 -14.49 -20.92
N GLN A 77 -8.58 -15.33 -21.95
CA GLN A 77 -7.61 -16.41 -21.96
C GLN A 77 -6.33 -15.96 -22.66
N ARG A 78 -5.18 -16.32 -22.10
CA ARG A 78 -3.89 -16.10 -22.74
C ARG A 78 -3.86 -16.81 -24.11
N PRO A 79 -3.60 -16.10 -25.22
CA PRO A 79 -3.53 -16.73 -26.52
C PRO A 79 -2.27 -17.58 -26.65
N ASN A 80 -2.41 -18.70 -27.37
CA ASN A 80 -1.29 -19.62 -27.63
C ASN A 80 -0.30 -19.10 -28.70
N ALA A 81 -0.67 -18.03 -29.41
CA ALA A 81 0.14 -17.43 -30.47
C ALA A 81 0.09 -15.91 -30.37
N ILE A 82 1.26 -15.27 -30.47
CA ILE A 82 1.40 -13.82 -30.44
C ILE A 82 1.34 -13.29 -31.87
N ASN A 83 0.40 -12.36 -32.13
CA ASN A 83 0.35 -11.65 -33.40
C ASN A 83 1.40 -10.52 -33.42
N LYS A 84 2.49 -10.71 -34.16
CA LYS A 84 3.59 -9.74 -34.26
C LYS A 84 3.21 -8.44 -34.99
N ASN A 85 2.10 -8.44 -35.72
CA ASN A 85 1.63 -7.28 -36.48
C ASN A 85 0.52 -6.52 -35.75
N ALA A 86 0.16 -6.93 -34.53
CA ALA A 86 -0.84 -6.22 -33.74
C ALA A 86 -0.24 -4.98 -33.09
N ASP A 87 -1.05 -3.93 -33.00
CA ASP A 87 -0.72 -2.76 -32.20
C ASP A 87 -0.79 -3.13 -30.73
N THR A 88 0.35 -3.09 -30.05
CA THR A 88 0.47 -3.48 -28.64
C THR A 88 1.04 -2.36 -27.79
N ALA A 89 0.61 -2.33 -26.53
CA ALA A 89 1.13 -1.47 -25.48
C ALA A 89 1.65 -2.33 -24.33
N LEU A 90 2.65 -1.81 -23.62
CA LEU A 90 3.24 -2.43 -22.44
C LEU A 90 2.98 -1.53 -21.23
N GLY A 91 2.18 -2.03 -20.29
CA GLY A 91 2.07 -1.50 -18.93
C GLY A 91 3.20 -2.05 -18.06
N LEU A 92 3.81 -1.18 -17.27
CA LEU A 92 4.89 -1.52 -16.35
C LEU A 92 4.53 -0.98 -14.97
N ASP A 93 4.36 -1.88 -14.01
CA ASP A 93 4.35 -1.53 -12.59
C ASP A 93 5.70 -1.92 -11.98
N VAL A 94 6.51 -0.91 -11.68
CA VAL A 94 7.89 -1.10 -11.25
C VAL A 94 7.95 -1.08 -9.73
N ALA A 95 8.03 -2.27 -9.14
CA ALA A 95 8.49 -2.40 -7.77
C ALA A 95 9.94 -1.91 -7.68
N ARG A 96 10.21 -0.98 -6.76
CA ARG A 96 11.51 -0.29 -6.66
C ARG A 96 12.53 -1.14 -5.90
N MET A 97 13.00 -0.65 -4.75
CA MET A 97 14.00 -1.30 -3.90
C MET A 97 13.35 -2.06 -2.73
N GLY A 98 12.03 -2.25 -2.78
CA GLY A 98 11.30 -3.06 -1.81
C GLY A 98 11.37 -4.54 -2.18
N ASP A 99 10.70 -5.38 -1.40
CA ASP A 99 10.61 -6.82 -1.65
C ASP A 99 9.46 -7.20 -2.61
N ASP A 100 8.76 -6.21 -3.17
CA ASP A 100 7.65 -6.43 -4.08
C ASP A 100 8.12 -6.81 -5.49
N ASP A 101 7.30 -7.59 -6.19
CA ASP A 101 7.54 -7.97 -7.59
C ASP A 101 7.11 -6.85 -8.55
N SER A 102 7.88 -6.65 -9.61
CA SER A 102 7.45 -5.79 -10.73
C SER A 102 6.46 -6.55 -11.63
N ALA A 103 5.38 -5.88 -12.06
CA ALA A 103 4.40 -6.45 -12.97
C ALA A 103 4.54 -5.89 -14.39
N TYR A 104 4.27 -6.76 -15.38
CA TYR A 104 4.37 -6.47 -16.80
C TYR A 104 3.07 -6.88 -17.49
N GLU A 105 2.38 -5.91 -18.07
CA GLU A 105 1.06 -6.11 -18.66
C GLU A 105 1.08 -5.81 -20.15
N ILE A 106 0.83 -6.81 -20.98
CA ILE A 106 0.80 -6.65 -22.44
C ILE A 106 -0.66 -6.48 -22.87
N LEU A 107 -0.92 -5.38 -23.56
CA LEU A 107 -2.25 -5.03 -24.06
C LEU A 107 -2.22 -4.96 -25.59
N GLU A 108 -3.21 -5.58 -26.24
CA GLU A 108 -3.46 -5.46 -27.68
C GLU A 108 -4.59 -4.47 -27.94
N LEU A 109 -4.36 -3.51 -28.83
CA LEU A 109 -5.40 -2.61 -29.31
C LEU A 109 -6.22 -3.31 -30.40
N ARG A 110 -7.53 -3.47 -30.15
CA ARG A 110 -8.48 -4.01 -31.12
C ARG A 110 -9.61 -3.01 -31.31
N GLY A 111 -9.57 -2.27 -32.42
CA GLY A 111 -10.44 -1.10 -32.61
C GLY A 111 -10.11 -0.03 -31.56
N ASP A 112 -11.12 0.41 -30.81
CA ASP A 112 -10.98 1.45 -29.78
C ASP A 112 -10.74 0.90 -28.36
N HIS A 113 -10.47 -0.40 -28.22
CA HIS A 113 -10.39 -1.08 -26.92
C HIS A 113 -9.06 -1.83 -26.74
N LEU A 114 -8.54 -1.85 -25.52
CA LEU A 114 -7.36 -2.60 -25.12
C LEU A 114 -7.75 -3.92 -24.47
N TYR A 115 -7.09 -5.01 -24.87
CA TYR A 115 -7.33 -6.36 -24.36
C TYR A 115 -6.03 -6.95 -23.83
N HIS A 116 -6.10 -7.59 -22.67
CA HIS A 116 -4.98 -8.29 -22.08
C HIS A 116 -4.57 -9.50 -22.91
N VAL A 117 -3.26 -9.70 -23.08
CA VAL A 117 -2.65 -10.80 -23.84
C VAL A 117 -1.89 -11.76 -22.92
#